data_AF-A0A3M2AMQ8-F1
#
_entry.id   AF-A0A3M2AMQ8-F1
#
_cell.length_a   1.000
_cell.length_b   1.000
_cell.length_c   1.000
_cell.angle_alpha   90.00
_cell.angle_beta   90.00
_cell.angle_gamma   90.00
#
_symmetry.space_group_name_H-M   'P 1'
#
loop_
_entity.id
_entity.type
_entity.pdbx_description
1 polymer ?
#
loop_
_entity_poly.entity_id
_entity_poly.type
_entity_poly.pdbx_seq_one_letter_code
_entity_poly.pdbx_strand_id
1 'polypeptide(L)'
;MLEDLKFDEKGLIPVIAQDWRTGEVRMLAWANKEAIEKTLRTGYAHYYSRSRREVWKKGESSGELQRVLEVRLDCDEDTLIYIVTQEKNRACHTGERNCFFRDIEKNKVKKVLPFEALQRLQEVIIQRLEEKPENSYTVR
;
A
#
# COMPACT_ATOMS: atom_id res chain seq x y z
N MET A 1 -23.20 -4.27 8.84
CA MET A 1 -21.94 -4.72 8.17
C MET A 1 -21.17 -3.59 7.50
N LEU A 2 -21.76 -2.75 6.62
CA LEU A 2 -21.20 -1.42 6.30
C LEU A 2 -21.82 -0.29 7.13
N GLU A 3 -22.96 -0.57 7.76
CA GLU A 3 -23.76 0.37 8.56
C GLU A 3 -23.09 0.76 9.88
N ASP A 4 -22.14 -0.06 10.33
CA ASP A 4 -21.41 0.14 11.60
C ASP A 4 -20.15 1.01 11.41
N LEU A 5 -19.76 1.29 10.16
CA LEU A 5 -18.58 2.12 9.87
C LEU A 5 -18.84 3.59 10.19
N LYS A 6 -17.93 4.20 10.95
CA LYS A 6 -17.97 5.62 11.32
C LYS A 6 -17.21 6.43 10.29
N PHE A 7 -17.94 6.94 9.31
CA PHE A 7 -17.42 7.93 8.38
C PHE A 7 -17.33 9.31 9.04
N ASP A 8 -16.35 10.11 8.60
CA ASP A 8 -16.23 11.53 8.97
C ASP A 8 -17.43 12.36 8.46
N GLU A 9 -17.46 13.65 8.78
CA GLU A 9 -18.53 14.56 8.36
C GLU A 9 -18.66 14.74 6.84
N LYS A 10 -17.70 14.23 6.07
CA LYS A 10 -17.66 14.25 4.59
C LYS A 10 -18.02 12.89 4.00
N GLY A 11 -18.38 11.90 4.82
CA GLY A 11 -18.70 10.55 4.38
C GLY A 11 -17.47 9.74 3.97
N LEU A 12 -16.30 10.05 4.54
CA LEU A 12 -15.03 9.39 4.25
C LEU A 12 -14.47 8.65 5.47
N ILE A 13 -13.74 7.57 5.20
CA ILE A 13 -13.02 6.78 6.22
C ILE A 13 -11.55 6.64 5.77
N PRO A 14 -10.56 6.81 6.65
CA PRO A 14 -9.18 6.49 6.36
C PRO A 14 -9.00 4.98 6.12
N VAL A 15 -8.16 4.65 5.16
CA VAL A 15 -7.80 3.27 4.81
C VAL A 15 -6.29 3.14 4.70
N ILE A 16 -5.72 2.25 5.50
CA ILE A 16 -4.32 1.84 5.43
C ILE A 16 -4.22 0.63 4.49
N ALA A 17 -3.32 0.66 3.53
CA ALA A 17 -2.98 -0.51 2.72
C ALA A 17 -1.70 -1.13 3.27
N GLN A 18 -1.75 -2.39 3.69
CA GLN A 18 -0.61 -3.11 4.26
C GLN A 18 -0.30 -4.38 3.46
N ASP A 19 0.98 -4.60 3.17
CA ASP A 19 1.43 -5.79 2.48
C ASP A 19 1.28 -7.03 3.35
N TRP A 20 0.62 -8.06 2.81
CA TRP A 20 0.35 -9.30 3.54
C TRP A 20 1.62 -10.11 3.88
N ARG A 21 2.70 -9.98 3.10
CA ARG A 21 3.92 -10.77 3.26
C ARG A 21 4.86 -10.15 4.27
N THR A 22 5.00 -8.82 4.20
CA THR A 22 6.04 -8.09 4.92
C THR A 22 5.50 -7.30 6.10
N GLY A 23 4.19 -7.05 6.15
CA GLY A 23 3.60 -6.10 7.10
C GLY A 23 3.92 -4.63 6.77
N GLU A 24 4.58 -4.35 5.64
CA GLU A 24 4.92 -2.99 5.21
C GLU A 24 3.66 -2.19 4.91
N VAL A 25 3.52 -1.03 5.55
CA VAL A 25 2.46 -0.08 5.21
C VAL A 25 2.79 0.55 3.85
N ARG A 26 1.96 0.25 2.84
CA ARG A 26 2.14 0.70 1.46
C ARG A 26 1.70 2.14 1.29
N MET A 27 0.53 2.49 1.79
CA MET A 27 -0.06 3.83 1.65
C MET A 27 -1.23 4.02 2.62
N LEU A 28 -1.62 5.29 2.79
CA LEU A 28 -2.91 5.68 3.35
C LEU A 28 -3.71 6.40 2.25
N ALA A 29 -5.00 6.10 2.16
CA ALA A 29 -5.95 6.81 1.33
C ALA A 29 -7.30 6.95 2.06
N TRP A 30 -8.25 7.61 1.42
CA TRP A 30 -9.62 7.73 1.92
C TRP A 30 -10.52 6.82 1.10
N ALA A 31 -11.59 6.32 1.70
CA ALA A 31 -12.67 5.63 1.00
C ALA A 31 -14.01 6.22 1.44
N ASN A 32 -14.95 6.32 0.51
CA ASN A 32 -16.37 6.48 0.84
C ASN A 32 -17.05 5.10 0.79
N LYS A 33 -18.33 5.04 1.15
CA LYS A 33 -19.12 3.80 1.11
C LYS A 33 -19.02 3.07 -0.24
N GLU A 34 -19.16 3.80 -1.35
CA GLU A 34 -19.07 3.24 -2.72
C GLU A 34 -17.70 2.60 -3.01
N ALA A 35 -16.60 3.22 -2.58
CA ALA A 35 -15.25 2.68 -2.74
C ALA A 35 -15.07 1.37 -1.96
N ILE A 36 -15.64 1.28 -0.75
CA ILE A 36 -15.56 0.04 0.05
C ILE A 36 -16.39 -1.06 -0.60
N GLU A 37 -17.62 -0.77 -1.04
CA GLU A 37 -18.48 -1.72 -1.77
C GLU A 37 -17.80 -2.25 -3.03
N LYS A 38 -17.18 -1.36 -3.83
CA LYS A 38 -16.39 -1.76 -4.99
C LYS A 38 -15.19 -2.61 -4.61
N THR A 39 -14.53 -2.30 -3.50
CA THR A 39 -13.40 -3.08 -3.00
C THR A 39 -13.83 -4.51 -2.68
N LEU A 40 -14.88 -4.67 -1.86
CA LEU A 40 -15.42 -5.97 -1.48
C LEU A 40 -15.92 -6.77 -2.69
N ARG A 41 -16.58 -6.11 -3.64
CA ARG A 41 -17.12 -6.75 -4.84
C ARG A 41 -16.04 -7.22 -5.81
N THR A 42 -15.00 -6.42 -6.01
CA THR A 42 -13.99 -6.68 -7.06
C THR A 42 -12.78 -7.45 -6.55
N GLY A 43 -12.55 -7.47 -5.23
CA GLY A 43 -11.32 -7.99 -4.64
C GLY A 43 -10.08 -7.11 -4.89
N TYR A 44 -10.27 -5.87 -5.37
CA TYR A 44 -9.19 -4.91 -5.59
C TYR A 44 -9.43 -3.61 -4.85
N ALA A 45 -8.37 -2.97 -4.36
CA ALA A 45 -8.49 -1.76 -3.57
C ALA A 45 -9.04 -0.60 -4.42
N HIS A 46 -10.19 -0.09 -3.99
CA HIS A 46 -10.77 1.15 -4.49
C HIS A 46 -10.72 2.18 -3.37
N TYR A 47 -10.40 3.42 -3.76
CA TYR A 47 -10.30 4.55 -2.86
C TYR A 47 -11.11 5.72 -3.42
N TYR A 48 -11.33 6.73 -2.60
CA TYR A 48 -11.97 7.98 -2.97
C TYR A 48 -10.92 9.10 -3.04
N SER A 49 -10.84 9.77 -4.19
CA SER A 49 -10.00 10.94 -4.34
C SER A 49 -10.74 12.18 -3.85
N ARG A 50 -10.25 12.81 -2.77
CA ARG A 50 -10.84 14.03 -2.22
C ARG A 50 -10.75 15.22 -3.18
N SER A 51 -9.69 15.29 -4.00
CA SER A 51 -9.51 16.38 -4.97
C SER A 51 -10.35 16.20 -6.23
N ARG A 52 -10.45 14.97 -6.73
CA ARG A 52 -11.23 14.63 -7.95
C ARG A 52 -12.70 14.34 -7.65
N ARG A 53 -13.02 14.13 -6.36
CA ARG A 53 -14.36 13.79 -5.84
C ARG A 53 -14.95 12.54 -6.49
N GLU A 54 -14.10 11.57 -6.80
CA GLU A 54 -14.46 10.34 -7.50
C GLU A 54 -13.81 9.10 -6.86
N VAL A 55 -14.47 7.94 -7.03
CA VAL A 55 -13.88 6.64 -6.72
C VAL A 55 -12.90 6.24 -7.82
N TRP A 56 -11.76 5.69 -7.43
CA TRP A 56 -10.75 5.17 -8.35
C TRP A 56 -10.21 3.83 -7.88
N LYS A 57 -9.85 2.96 -8.83
CA LYS A 57 -9.20 1.67 -8.56
C LYS A 57 -7.68 1.87 -8.51
N LYS A 58 -7.03 1.42 -7.44
CA LYS A 58 -5.58 1.56 -7.32
C LYS A 58 -4.87 0.80 -8.43
N GLY A 59 -4.03 1.52 -9.17
CA GLY A 59 -3.22 0.97 -10.25
C GLY A 59 -3.95 0.75 -11.56
N GLU A 60 -5.18 1.27 -11.72
CA GLU A 60 -5.96 1.10 -12.96
C GLU A 60 -5.20 1.54 -14.22
N SER A 61 -4.45 2.66 -14.13
CA SER A 61 -3.65 3.16 -15.25
C SER A 61 -2.21 2.60 -15.29
N SER A 62 -1.60 2.30 -14.14
CA SER A 62 -0.18 1.86 -14.07
C SER A 62 0.00 0.33 -14.09
N GLY A 63 -1.08 -0.43 -13.88
CA GLY A 63 -1.06 -1.86 -13.61
C GLY A 63 -0.40 -2.22 -12.27
N GLU A 64 -0.26 -1.26 -11.35
CA GLU A 64 0.23 -1.49 -9.99
C GLU A 64 -0.93 -1.73 -9.04
N LEU A 65 -1.71 -2.77 -9.36
CA LEU A 65 -2.94 -3.13 -8.67
C LEU A 65 -2.67 -3.61 -7.25
N GLN A 66 -3.65 -3.39 -6.37
CA GLN A 66 -3.69 -3.94 -5.03
C GLN A 66 -4.84 -4.93 -4.94
N ARG A 67 -4.52 -6.23 -4.93
CA ARG A 67 -5.53 -7.26 -4.65
C ARG A 67 -5.73 -7.33 -3.15
N VAL A 68 -6.97 -7.18 -2.71
CA VAL A 68 -7.35 -7.19 -1.30
C VAL A 68 -7.61 -8.64 -0.88
N LEU A 69 -6.88 -9.08 0.13
CA LEU A 69 -7.05 -10.38 0.77
C LEU A 69 -8.03 -10.29 1.94
N GLU A 70 -7.97 -9.18 2.68
CA GLU A 70 -8.77 -8.97 3.88
C GLU A 70 -9.02 -7.47 4.08
N VAL A 71 -10.18 -7.13 4.63
CA VAL A 71 -10.51 -5.79 5.13
C VAL A 71 -10.77 -5.92 6.62
N ARG A 72 -10.00 -5.21 7.44
CA ARG A 72 -10.20 -5.17 8.90
C ARG A 72 -10.60 -3.76 9.32
N LEU A 73 -11.34 -3.69 10.41
CA LEU A 73 -11.74 -2.47 11.12
C LEU A 73 -10.93 -2.34 12.41
N ASP A 74 -10.74 -1.11 12.88
CA ASP A 74 -10.21 -0.84 14.21
C ASP A 74 -11.30 -0.87 15.29
N CYS A 75 -10.92 -0.66 16.55
CA CYS A 75 -11.79 -0.94 17.70
C CYS A 75 -12.96 0.04 17.86
N ASP A 76 -12.87 1.24 17.30
CA ASP A 76 -13.90 2.26 17.26
C ASP A 76 -14.52 2.46 15.88
N GLU A 77 -14.17 1.60 14.91
CA GLU A 77 -14.82 1.45 13.59
C GLU A 77 -14.69 2.69 12.70
N ASP A 78 -13.66 3.52 12.93
CA ASP A 78 -13.41 4.76 12.19
C ASP A 78 -12.22 4.66 11.22
N THR A 79 -11.50 3.53 11.22
CA THR A 79 -10.40 3.28 10.29
C THR A 79 -10.43 1.85 9.75
N LEU A 80 -10.10 1.71 8.46
CA LEU A 80 -9.92 0.40 7.84
C LEU A 80 -8.45 0.11 7.56
N ILE A 81 -8.10 -1.17 7.57
CA ILE A 81 -6.86 -1.67 6.99
C ILE A 81 -7.18 -2.73 5.93
N TYR A 82 -6.66 -2.51 4.73
CA TYR A 82 -6.67 -3.46 3.63
C TYR A 82 -5.38 -4.26 3.67
N ILE A 83 -5.50 -5.57 3.90
CA ILE A 83 -4.39 -6.50 3.73
C ILE A 83 -4.31 -6.86 2.25
N VAL A 84 -3.22 -6.48 1.59
CA VAL A 84 -3.12 -6.53 0.12
C VAL A 84 -1.91 -7.29 -0.38
N THR A 85 -2.04 -7.85 -1.58
CA THR A 85 -0.90 -8.20 -2.43
C THR A 85 -0.66 -7.07 -3.43
N GLN A 86 0.56 -6.53 -3.49
CA GLN A 86 0.91 -5.43 -4.40
C GLN A 86 1.51 -5.95 -5.70
N GLU A 87 0.88 -5.65 -6.84
CA GLU A 87 1.45 -5.94 -8.15
C GLU A 87 2.61 -4.98 -8.48
N LYS A 88 3.61 -5.50 -9.21
CA LYS A 88 4.84 -4.80 -9.62
C LYS A 88 5.66 -4.18 -8.48
N ASN A 89 5.36 -4.57 -7.22
CA ASN A 89 6.03 -4.14 -5.99
C ASN A 89 6.12 -2.60 -5.81
N ARG A 90 5.23 -1.82 -6.43
CA ARG A 90 5.23 -0.35 -6.33
C ARG A 90 3.84 0.17 -5.97
N ALA A 91 3.73 0.88 -4.86
CA ALA A 91 2.47 1.53 -4.47
C ALA A 91 2.45 3.02 -4.82
N CYS A 92 3.60 3.70 -4.83
CA CYS A 92 3.69 5.15 -4.97
C CYS A 92 3.84 5.60 -6.43
N HIS A 93 3.19 6.71 -6.77
CA HIS A 93 3.28 7.33 -8.10
C HIS A 93 4.68 7.89 -8.42
N THR A 94 5.57 8.00 -7.43
CA THR A 94 6.98 8.39 -7.62
C THR A 94 7.86 7.22 -8.07
N GLY A 95 7.30 6.01 -8.16
CA GLY A 95 8.05 4.78 -8.42
C GLY A 95 8.58 4.11 -7.14
N GLU A 96 8.38 4.71 -5.97
CA GLU A 96 8.75 4.11 -4.70
C GLU A 96 7.75 3.02 -4.25
N ARG A 97 8.24 2.06 -3.46
CA ARG A 97 7.45 0.88 -3.05
C ARG A 97 6.29 1.21 -2.13
N ASN A 98 6.49 2.18 -1.25
CA ASN A 98 5.50 2.68 -0.31
C ASN A 98 5.50 4.22 -0.36
N CYS A 99 4.45 4.85 0.15
CA CYS A 99 4.35 6.32 0.19
C CYS A 99 5.18 6.96 1.33
N PHE A 100 5.63 6.16 2.29
CA PHE A 100 6.32 6.59 3.52
C PHE A 100 7.85 6.46 3.42
N PHE A 101 8.40 6.68 2.23
CA PHE A 101 9.83 6.52 1.92
C PHE A 101 10.71 7.72 2.32
N ARG A 102 10.13 8.76 2.95
CA ARG A 102 10.85 9.95 3.43
C ARG A 102 10.51 10.27 4.88
N ASP A 103 11.48 10.82 5.60
CA ASP A 103 11.28 11.40 6.93
C ASP A 103 10.65 12.80 6.88
N ILE A 104 10.43 13.41 8.04
CA ILE A 104 9.83 14.73 8.18
C ILE A 104 10.70 15.85 7.58
N GLU A 105 12.01 15.64 7.47
CA GLU A 105 12.96 16.53 6.80
C GLU A 105 13.04 16.30 5.28
N LYS A 106 12.21 15.38 4.76
CA LYS A 106 12.12 14.97 3.35
C LYS A 106 13.35 14.21 2.83
N ASN A 107 14.17 13.66 3.72
CA ASN A 107 15.27 12.78 3.36
C ASN A 107 14.77 11.34 3.19
N LYS A 108 15.44 10.52 2.35
CA LYS A 108 15.11 9.10 2.22
C LYS A 108 15.36 8.39 3.55
N VAL A 109 14.39 7.63 4.05
CA VAL A 109 14.55 6.89 5.31
C VAL A 109 15.71 5.91 5.21
N LYS A 110 16.63 5.98 6.18
CA LYS A 110 17.82 5.12 6.25
C LYS A 110 17.65 3.97 7.21
N LYS A 111 16.85 4.15 8.25
CA LYS A 111 16.60 3.14 9.28
C LYS A 111 15.62 2.13 8.72
N VAL A 112 16.09 0.91 8.51
CA VAL A 112 15.27 -0.24 8.11
C VAL A 112 14.60 -0.80 9.36
N LEU A 113 13.27 -0.90 9.35
CA LEU A 113 12.53 -1.55 10.43
C LEU A 113 12.70 -3.07 10.34
N PRO A 114 12.63 -3.81 11.46
CA PRO A 114 12.85 -5.26 11.45
C PRO A 114 12.00 -6.01 10.42
N PHE A 115 10.72 -5.62 10.24
CA PHE A 115 9.82 -6.25 9.27
C PHE A 115 10.16 -5.92 7.80
N GLU A 116 10.97 -4.89 7.55
CA GLU A 116 11.43 -4.50 6.21
C GLU A 116 12.72 -5.23 5.80
N ALA A 117 13.42 -5.87 6.74
CA ALA A 117 14.76 -6.41 6.52
C ALA A 117 14.81 -7.46 5.41
N LEU A 118 13.89 -8.44 5.43
CA LEU A 118 13.83 -9.48 4.40
C LEU A 118 13.47 -8.91 3.02
N GLN A 119 12.55 -7.94 2.99
CA GLN A 119 12.18 -7.29 1.75
C GLN A 119 13.34 -6.50 1.17
N ARG A 120 14.09 -5.77 2.02
CA ARG A 120 15.28 -5.03 1.60
C ARG A 120 16.38 -5.96 1.10
N LEU A 121 16.56 -7.11 1.76
CA LEU A 121 17.51 -8.13 1.31
C LEU A 121 17.12 -8.66 -0.07
N GLN A 122 15.84 -8.95 -0.31
CA GLN A 122 15.36 -9.39 -1.61
C GLN A 122 15.67 -8.38 -2.72
N GLU A 123 15.49 -7.08 -2.47
CA GLU A 123 15.84 -6.04 -3.45
C GLU A 123 17.33 -6.04 -3.76
N VAL A 124 18.18 -6.11 -2.74
CA VAL A 124 19.62 -6.14 -2.92
C VAL A 124 20.03 -7.37 -3.73
N ILE A 125 19.37 -8.51 -3.51
CA ILE A 125 19.61 -9.73 -4.28
C ILE A 125 19.21 -9.53 -5.75
N ILE A 126 18.00 -9.05 -6.02
CA ILE A 126 17.50 -8.82 -7.39
C ILE A 126 18.41 -7.82 -8.12
N GLN A 127 18.71 -6.68 -7.49
CA GLN A 127 19.60 -5.67 -8.05
C GLN A 127 20.98 -6.26 -8.40
N ARG A 128 21.56 -7.05 -7.50
CA ARG A 128 22.87 -7.67 -7.74
C ARG A 128 22.81 -8.69 -8.87
N LEU A 129 21.73 -9.47 -8.99
CA LEU A 129 21.53 -10.40 -10.11
C LEU A 129 21.46 -9.67 -11.46
N GLU A 130 20.91 -8.47 -11.49
CA GLU A 130 20.83 -7.61 -12.67
C GLU A 130 22.17 -6.93 -12.99
N GLU A 131 22.77 -6.24 -12.01
CA GLU A 131 23.98 -5.41 -12.19
C GLU A 131 25.28 -6.24 -12.27
N LYS A 132 25.26 -7.48 -11.77
CA LYS A 132 26.41 -8.41 -11.73
C LYS A 132 27.73 -7.79 -11.23
N PRO A 133 27.76 -7.15 -10.04
CA PRO A 133 28.98 -6.53 -9.54
C PRO A 133 30.07 -7.57 -9.21
N GLU A 134 31.32 -7.30 -9.63
CA GLU A 134 32.45 -8.26 -9.60
C GLU A 134 32.70 -8.92 -8.24
N ASN A 135 32.39 -8.25 -7.12
CA ASN A 135 32.65 -8.74 -5.77
C ASN A 135 31.42 -9.21 -5.00
N SER A 136 30.29 -9.45 -5.68
CA SER A 136 29.07 -9.90 -5.02
C SER A 136 28.97 -11.42 -4.93
N TYR A 137 28.86 -11.95 -3.71
CA TYR A 137 28.52 -13.36 -3.46
C TYR A 137 27.24 -13.81 -4.18
N THR A 138 26.27 -12.91 -4.40
CA THR A 138 24.98 -13.22 -5.02
C THR A 138 25.08 -13.64 -6.50
N VAL A 139 26.15 -13.24 -7.18
CA VAL A 139 26.37 -13.48 -8.64
C VAL A 139 27.68 -14.19 -8.94
N ARG A 140 28.35 -14.72 -7.91
CA ARG A 140 29.51 -15.60 -8.08
C ARG A 140 29.08 -17.02 -8.45
#